data_AF-K1SD54-F1
#
_entry.id   AF-K1SD54-F1
#
_cell.length_a   1.000
_cell.length_b   1.000
_cell.length_c   1.000
_cell.angle_alpha   90.00
_cell.angle_beta   90.00
_cell.angle_gamma   90.00
#
_symmetry.space_group_name_H-M   'P 1'
#
loop_
_entity.id
_entity.type
_entity.pdbx_description
1 polymer ?
#
loop_
_entity_poly.entity_id
_entity_poly.type
_entity_poly.pdbx_seq_one_letter_code
_entity_poly.pdbx_strand_id
1 'polypeptide(L)'
;MIVGRIRGVERPPLAPLIPTENGVSLLLDCGANVDARPSMLVQFAKMGSVYMESVMGVKNPKVGIVNIGAEEEKGNALVKETFPLLKNCPEINFIGSVEARDIPAGVADVIVCEAFVGNVVLKMYEGVSSALLHQVKQGMMSTLRSKIGALLVKPALKKTLKSFDTSQYGGAPLLGLNGLVVKTHGSSKAVE
;
A
#
# COMPACT_ATOMS: atom_id res chain seq x y z
N MET A 1 1.02 6.62 24.22
CA MET A 1 0.83 7.49 23.03
C MET A 1 0.26 8.81 23.49
N ILE A 2 0.90 9.94 23.17
CA ILE A 2 0.45 11.28 23.59
C ILE A 2 -0.92 11.63 22.96
N VAL A 3 -1.15 11.23 21.70
CA VAL A 3 -2.39 11.50 20.95
C VAL A 3 -3.56 10.59 21.38
N GLY A 4 -3.26 9.39 21.90
CA GLY A 4 -4.29 8.38 22.21
C GLY A 4 -4.94 7.77 20.97
N ARG A 5 -5.61 6.62 21.17
CA ARG A 5 -6.34 5.88 20.12
C ARG A 5 -7.85 6.13 20.24
N ILE A 6 -8.57 6.05 19.12
CA ILE A 6 -10.03 6.09 19.10
C ILE A 6 -10.58 4.96 19.97
N ARG A 7 -11.64 5.25 20.74
CA ARG A 7 -12.28 4.24 21.61
C ARG A 7 -12.76 3.06 20.76
N GLY A 8 -12.35 1.85 21.15
CA GLY A 8 -12.67 0.61 20.44
C GLY A 8 -11.62 0.17 19.42
N VAL A 9 -10.71 1.05 18.97
CA VAL A 9 -9.56 0.65 18.15
C VAL A 9 -8.55 -0.10 19.03
N GLU A 10 -8.22 -1.32 18.63
CA GLU A 10 -7.25 -2.15 19.35
C GLU A 10 -5.84 -1.63 19.14
N ARG A 11 -5.44 -1.40 17.88
CA ARG A 11 -4.13 -0.90 17.53
C ARG A 11 -4.20 -0.02 16.28
N PRO A 12 -3.45 1.09 16.23
CA PRO A 12 -3.34 1.89 15.01
C PRO A 12 -2.37 1.23 14.01
N PRO A 13 -2.77 0.96 12.75
CA PRO A 13 -1.86 0.49 11.71
C PRO A 13 -1.11 1.66 11.05
N LEU A 14 0.09 1.39 10.53
CA LEU A 14 0.80 2.28 9.62
C LEU A 14 0.33 1.98 8.18
N ALA A 15 -0.25 2.98 7.51
CA ALA A 15 -1.03 2.77 6.29
C ALA A 15 -0.53 3.62 5.10
N PRO A 16 0.65 3.35 4.51
CA PRO A 16 1.11 4.06 3.32
C PRO A 16 0.21 3.82 2.10
N LEU A 17 0.15 4.82 1.22
CA LEU A 17 -0.35 4.65 -0.14
C LEU A 17 0.79 4.16 -1.04
N ILE A 18 0.52 3.10 -1.80
CA ILE A 18 1.43 2.55 -2.80
C ILE A 18 0.85 2.79 -4.21
N PRO A 19 1.66 3.25 -5.17
CA PRO A 19 1.22 3.41 -6.55
C PRO A 19 0.76 2.09 -7.18
N THR A 20 -0.20 2.17 -8.09
CA THR A 20 -0.62 1.06 -8.93
C THR A 20 -0.87 1.57 -10.35
N GLU A 21 -1.05 0.65 -11.31
CA GLU A 21 -1.40 1.00 -12.68
C GLU A 21 -2.67 1.85 -12.78
N ASN A 22 -3.59 1.67 -11.82
CA ASN A 22 -4.91 2.30 -11.80
C ASN A 22 -5.04 3.43 -10.77
N GLY A 23 -3.94 3.85 -10.14
CA GLY A 23 -3.94 4.90 -9.12
C GLY A 23 -3.08 4.54 -7.92
N VAL A 24 -3.71 4.34 -6.76
CA VAL A 24 -3.05 3.94 -5.53
C VAL A 24 -3.85 2.91 -4.76
N SER A 25 -3.15 2.07 -4.01
CA SER A 25 -3.74 1.21 -2.99
C SER A 25 -3.22 1.62 -1.62
N LEU A 26 -4.06 1.50 -0.59
CA LEU A 26 -3.67 1.68 0.80
C LEU A 26 -3.21 0.34 1.38
N LEU A 27 -1.96 0.25 1.81
CA LEU A 27 -1.38 -0.98 2.37
C LEU A 27 -1.35 -0.88 3.90
N LEU A 28 -2.01 -1.78 4.61
CA LEU A 28 -2.07 -1.84 6.07
C LEU A 28 -1.74 -3.26 6.53
N ASP A 29 -0.97 -3.51 7.58
CA ASP A 29 -0.07 -2.62 8.32
C ASP A 29 1.36 -2.73 7.75
N CYS A 30 2.14 -1.65 7.77
CA CYS A 30 3.52 -1.61 7.27
C CYS A 30 4.60 -1.41 8.36
N GLY A 31 4.30 -1.67 9.63
CA GLY A 31 5.34 -1.64 10.66
C GLY A 31 4.90 -1.27 12.08
N ALA A 32 3.61 -1.08 12.34
CA ALA A 32 3.14 -0.70 13.68
C ALA A 32 2.86 -1.91 14.59
N ASN A 33 2.37 -3.03 14.04
CA ASN A 33 1.85 -4.18 14.81
C ASN A 33 2.35 -5.51 14.24
N VAL A 34 3.52 -5.96 14.71
CA VAL A 34 4.15 -7.23 14.26
C VAL A 34 3.30 -8.44 14.65
N ASP A 35 2.80 -8.50 15.89
CA ASP A 35 1.94 -9.59 16.35
C ASP A 35 0.46 -9.22 16.22
N ALA A 36 -0.01 -9.12 14.98
CA ALA A 36 -1.40 -8.77 14.70
C ALA A 36 -2.36 -9.94 15.00
N ARG A 37 -3.56 -9.62 15.49
CA ARG A 37 -4.67 -10.58 15.67
C ARG A 37 -5.68 -10.47 14.54
N PRO A 38 -6.50 -11.50 14.27
CA PRO A 38 -7.55 -11.43 13.25
C PRO A 38 -8.50 -10.24 13.43
N SER A 39 -8.89 -9.94 14.67
CA SER A 39 -9.75 -8.80 14.99
C SER A 39 -9.11 -7.45 14.60
N MET A 40 -7.78 -7.32 14.70
CA MET A 40 -7.08 -6.13 14.25
C MET A 40 -7.14 -5.98 12.74
N LEU A 41 -6.93 -7.04 11.97
CA LEU A 41 -6.99 -6.98 10.50
C LEU A 41 -8.40 -6.60 10.02
N VAL A 42 -9.46 -7.05 10.71
CA VAL A 42 -10.83 -6.59 10.43
C VAL A 42 -10.97 -5.08 10.71
N GLN A 43 -10.40 -4.57 11.80
CA GLN A 43 -10.39 -3.13 12.05
C GLN A 43 -9.57 -2.37 10.99
N PHE A 44 -8.44 -2.93 10.53
CA PHE A 44 -7.60 -2.32 9.49
C PHE A 44 -8.37 -2.23 8.17
N ALA A 45 -9.11 -3.29 7.80
CA ALA A 45 -10.00 -3.29 6.64
C ALA A 45 -11.05 -2.17 6.70
N LYS A 46 -11.73 -2.04 7.85
CA LYS A 46 -12.75 -0.99 8.06
C LYS A 46 -12.13 0.41 7.99
N MET A 47 -11.04 0.64 8.72
CA MET A 47 -10.35 1.94 8.71
C MET A 47 -9.81 2.29 7.32
N GLY A 48 -9.24 1.32 6.61
CA GLY A 48 -8.75 1.50 5.26
C GLY A 48 -9.87 1.82 4.26
N SER A 49 -11.02 1.15 4.39
CA SER A 49 -12.21 1.44 3.56
C SER A 49 -12.69 2.86 3.75
N VAL A 50 -12.84 3.31 5.01
CA VAL A 50 -13.24 4.68 5.33
C VAL A 50 -12.22 5.69 4.80
N TYR A 51 -10.92 5.41 4.91
CA TYR A 51 -9.87 6.30 4.40
C TYR A 51 -9.94 6.42 2.87
N MET A 52 -10.00 5.29 2.15
CA MET A 52 -10.06 5.29 0.70
C MET A 52 -11.34 5.97 0.16
N GLU A 53 -12.46 5.80 0.86
CA GLU A 53 -13.70 6.47 0.48
C GLU A 53 -13.69 7.96 0.80
N SER A 54 -13.40 8.32 2.06
CA SER A 54 -13.59 9.69 2.55
C SER A 54 -12.43 10.64 2.20
N VAL A 55 -11.21 10.11 2.12
CA VAL A 55 -10.01 10.92 1.84
C VAL A 55 -9.60 10.80 0.38
N MET A 56 -9.61 9.58 -0.18
CA MET A 56 -9.20 9.35 -1.57
C MET A 56 -10.34 9.39 -2.58
N GLY A 57 -11.60 9.47 -2.13
CA GLY A 57 -12.77 9.58 -3.00
C GLY A 57 -13.13 8.30 -3.75
N VAL A 58 -12.58 7.15 -3.37
CA VAL A 58 -12.86 5.85 -4.00
C VAL A 58 -14.15 5.29 -3.43
N LYS A 59 -15.24 5.36 -4.20
CA LYS A 59 -16.54 4.82 -3.81
C LYS A 59 -16.49 3.30 -3.69
N ASN A 60 -17.03 2.76 -2.59
CA ASN A 60 -17.11 1.31 -2.34
C ASN A 60 -15.76 0.57 -2.54
N PRO A 61 -14.68 1.00 -1.83
CA PRO A 61 -13.32 0.56 -2.10
C PRO A 61 -13.16 -0.94 -1.88
N LYS A 62 -12.54 -1.63 -2.86
CA LYS A 62 -12.27 -3.06 -2.80
C LYS A 62 -11.22 -3.35 -1.74
N VAL A 63 -11.53 -4.27 -0.84
CA VAL A 63 -10.63 -4.70 0.24
C VAL A 63 -10.14 -6.12 -0.04
N GLY A 64 -8.82 -6.31 -0.05
CA GLY A 64 -8.19 -7.62 -0.17
C GLY A 64 -7.27 -7.93 1.00
N ILE A 65 -7.16 -9.21 1.36
CA ILE A 65 -6.17 -9.68 2.34
C ILE A 65 -4.96 -10.27 1.62
N VAL A 66 -3.74 -9.88 1.99
CA VAL A 66 -2.53 -10.44 1.38
C VAL A 66 -2.44 -11.92 1.72
N ASN A 67 -2.25 -12.76 0.70
CA ASN A 67 -2.14 -14.20 0.85
C ASN A 67 -1.11 -14.78 -0.13
N ILE A 68 -0.76 -16.05 0.08
CA ILE A 68 0.18 -16.83 -0.76
C ILE A 68 -0.50 -17.53 -1.94
N GLY A 69 -1.79 -17.27 -2.16
CA GLY A 69 -2.58 -17.75 -3.29
C GLY A 69 -4.00 -17.20 -3.22
N ALA A 70 -4.75 -17.36 -4.32
CA ALA A 70 -6.11 -16.83 -4.45
C ALA A 70 -7.16 -17.61 -3.64
N GLU A 71 -6.87 -18.86 -3.29
CA GLU A 71 -7.81 -19.77 -2.64
C GLU A 71 -7.99 -19.44 -1.13
N GLU A 72 -9.20 -19.63 -0.60
CA GLU A 72 -9.56 -19.22 0.78
C GLU A 72 -8.79 -20.03 1.85
N GLU A 73 -8.44 -21.28 1.53
CA GLU A 73 -7.75 -22.21 2.42
C GLU A 73 -6.23 -22.03 2.48
N LYS A 74 -5.68 -21.07 1.73
CA LYS A 74 -4.24 -20.75 1.78
C LYS A 74 -3.93 -19.69 2.81
N GLY A 75 -2.66 -19.62 3.18
CA GLY A 75 -2.13 -18.68 4.16
C GLY A 75 -1.81 -19.32 5.50
N ASN A 76 -1.24 -18.50 6.38
CA ASN A 76 -0.94 -18.88 7.76
C ASN A 76 -2.22 -18.87 8.62
N ALA A 77 -2.09 -19.24 9.90
CA ALA A 77 -3.23 -19.27 10.83
C ALA A 77 -3.94 -17.91 10.92
N LEU A 78 -3.18 -16.81 11.00
CA LEU A 78 -3.74 -15.46 11.06
C LEU A 78 -4.64 -15.17 9.85
N VAL A 79 -4.15 -15.41 8.63
CA VAL A 79 -4.93 -15.16 7.40
C VAL A 79 -6.17 -16.05 7.36
N LYS A 80 -6.03 -17.35 7.69
CA LYS A 80 -7.14 -18.32 7.71
C LYS A 80 -8.23 -17.97 8.71
N GLU A 81 -7.85 -17.48 9.89
CA GLU A 81 -8.80 -17.02 10.91
C GLU A 81 -9.45 -15.68 10.55
N THR A 82 -8.71 -14.80 9.86
CA THR A 82 -9.19 -13.47 9.47
C THR A 82 -10.14 -13.52 8.27
N PHE A 83 -9.86 -14.39 7.29
CA PHE A 83 -10.62 -14.48 6.04
C PHE A 83 -12.14 -14.59 6.25
N PRO A 84 -12.67 -15.54 7.05
CA PRO A 84 -14.11 -15.63 7.29
C PRO A 84 -14.66 -14.41 8.03
N LEU A 85 -13.86 -13.74 8.87
CA LEU A 85 -14.30 -12.52 9.56
C LEU A 85 -14.46 -11.35 8.58
N LEU A 86 -13.54 -11.20 7.63
CA LEU A 86 -13.63 -10.19 6.57
C LEU A 86 -14.80 -10.48 5.62
N LYS A 87 -14.98 -11.75 5.23
CA LYS A 87 -16.09 -12.18 4.37
C LYS A 87 -17.46 -11.92 4.99
N ASN A 88 -17.58 -12.04 6.31
CA ASN A 88 -18.81 -11.78 7.05
C ASN A 88 -18.92 -10.33 7.58
N CYS A 89 -18.09 -9.41 7.09
CA CYS A 89 -18.10 -8.01 7.50
C CYS A 89 -18.89 -7.18 6.48
N PRO A 90 -20.17 -6.82 6.75
CA PRO A 90 -21.01 -6.13 5.78
C PRO A 90 -20.58 -4.68 5.51
N GLU A 91 -19.72 -4.10 6.37
CA GLU A 91 -19.26 -2.71 6.24
C GLU A 91 -18.09 -2.53 5.25
N ILE A 92 -17.59 -3.62 4.62
CA ILE A 92 -16.49 -3.58 3.66
C ILE A 92 -16.84 -4.32 2.38
N ASN A 93 -16.28 -3.87 1.26
CA ASN A 93 -16.34 -4.56 -0.02
C ASN A 93 -15.17 -5.56 -0.12
N PHE A 94 -15.26 -6.67 0.60
CA PHE A 94 -14.20 -7.68 0.63
C PHE A 94 -14.20 -8.53 -0.66
N ILE A 95 -13.08 -8.52 -1.38
CA ILE A 95 -12.91 -9.24 -2.66
C ILE A 95 -12.10 -10.53 -2.53
N GLY A 96 -11.67 -10.90 -1.32
CA GLY A 96 -10.91 -12.12 -1.05
C GLY A 96 -9.40 -11.92 -0.94
N SER A 97 -8.66 -12.96 -1.30
CA SER A 97 -7.19 -12.99 -1.23
C SER A 97 -6.56 -12.17 -2.37
N VAL A 98 -5.46 -11.48 -2.06
CA VAL A 98 -4.62 -10.79 -3.04
C VAL A 98 -3.20 -11.33 -2.93
N GLU A 99 -2.65 -11.81 -4.05
CA GLU A 99 -1.23 -12.16 -4.10
C GLU A 99 -0.38 -10.89 -4.25
N ALA A 100 0.79 -10.87 -3.61
CA ALA A 100 1.66 -9.69 -3.61
C ALA A 100 2.07 -9.22 -5.02
N ARG A 101 2.16 -10.15 -5.99
CA ARG A 101 2.50 -9.86 -7.39
C ARG A 101 1.42 -9.06 -8.14
N ASP A 102 0.17 -9.13 -7.69
CA ASP A 102 -0.98 -8.50 -8.36
C ASP A 102 -1.27 -7.11 -7.79
N ILE A 103 -0.66 -6.76 -6.65
CA ILE A 103 -0.80 -5.43 -6.02
C ILE A 103 -0.47 -4.29 -6.99
N PRO A 104 0.64 -4.31 -7.77
CA PRO A 104 0.95 -3.23 -8.72
C PRO A 104 -0.12 -3.02 -9.79
N ALA A 105 -0.88 -4.06 -10.15
CA ALA A 105 -1.98 -3.97 -11.12
C ALA A 105 -3.25 -3.30 -10.52
N GLY A 106 -3.26 -2.98 -9.23
CA GLY A 106 -4.39 -2.28 -8.59
C GLY A 106 -5.63 -3.17 -8.42
N VAL A 107 -5.43 -4.45 -8.12
CA VAL A 107 -6.55 -5.40 -7.96
C VAL A 107 -7.47 -5.05 -6.77
N ALA A 108 -6.96 -4.37 -5.74
CA ALA A 108 -7.75 -3.83 -4.63
C ALA A 108 -7.30 -2.42 -4.22
N ASP A 109 -8.19 -1.68 -3.59
CA ASP A 109 -7.96 -0.30 -3.11
C ASP A 109 -7.39 -0.30 -1.69
N VAL A 110 -7.76 -1.29 -0.88
CA VAL A 110 -7.27 -1.51 0.49
C VAL A 110 -6.67 -2.91 0.56
N ILE A 111 -5.41 -2.99 0.95
CA ILE A 111 -4.64 -4.24 1.06
C ILE A 111 -4.29 -4.45 2.53
N VAL A 112 -4.80 -5.54 3.11
CA VAL A 112 -4.69 -5.82 4.55
C VAL A 112 -3.75 -6.99 4.81
N CYS A 113 -2.85 -6.82 5.78
CA CYS A 113 -1.85 -7.78 6.24
C CYS A 113 -1.32 -7.38 7.62
N GLU A 114 -0.51 -8.24 8.21
CA GLU A 114 0.26 -7.91 9.42
C GLU A 114 1.56 -7.17 9.07
N ALA A 115 2.13 -6.47 10.06
CA ALA A 115 3.19 -5.49 9.84
C ALA A 115 4.46 -6.05 9.19
N PHE A 116 4.82 -7.30 9.46
CA PHE A 116 5.97 -7.94 8.84
C PHE A 116 5.74 -8.13 7.34
N VAL A 117 4.61 -8.73 6.94
CA VAL A 117 4.26 -8.91 5.53
C VAL A 117 4.13 -7.57 4.82
N GLY A 118 3.40 -6.61 5.40
CA GLY A 118 3.21 -5.30 4.77
C GLY A 118 4.52 -4.52 4.63
N ASN A 119 5.41 -4.58 5.62
CA ASN A 119 6.73 -3.94 5.50
C ASN A 119 7.61 -4.64 4.45
N VAL A 120 7.56 -5.98 4.34
CA VAL A 120 8.26 -6.71 3.28
C VAL A 120 7.74 -6.30 1.90
N VAL A 121 6.43 -6.26 1.71
CA VAL A 121 5.79 -5.80 0.46
C VAL A 121 6.21 -4.37 0.13
N LEU A 122 6.10 -3.45 1.08
CA LEU A 122 6.48 -2.05 0.91
C LEU A 122 7.96 -1.90 0.50
N LYS A 123 8.87 -2.57 1.22
CA LYS A 123 10.31 -2.46 0.97
C LYS A 123 10.72 -3.11 -0.35
N MET A 124 10.08 -4.22 -0.71
CA MET A 124 10.30 -4.85 -2.00
C MET A 124 9.79 -3.98 -3.14
N TYR A 125 8.61 -3.39 -2.99
CA TYR A 125 8.04 -2.45 -3.97
C TYR A 125 9.00 -1.28 -4.20
N GLU A 126 9.44 -0.61 -3.14
CA GLU A 126 10.42 0.49 -3.20
C GLU A 126 11.74 0.06 -3.87
N GLY A 127 12.27 -1.11 -3.48
CA GLY A 127 13.53 -1.65 -3.97
C GLY A 127 13.50 -1.94 -5.47
N VAL A 128 12.45 -2.63 -5.95
CA VAL A 128 12.29 -2.94 -7.38
C VAL A 128 12.08 -1.69 -8.20
N SER A 129 11.22 -0.77 -7.75
CA SER A 129 10.99 0.49 -8.47
C SER A 129 12.31 1.26 -8.66
N SER A 130 13.11 1.38 -7.59
CA SER A 130 14.41 2.06 -7.65
C SER A 130 15.41 1.34 -8.57
N ALA A 131 15.53 0.01 -8.44
CA ALA A 131 16.44 -0.80 -9.25
C ALA A 131 16.08 -0.74 -10.74
N LEU A 132 14.80 -0.88 -11.07
CA LEU A 132 14.32 -0.83 -12.45
C LEU A 132 14.59 0.54 -13.09
N LEU A 133 14.25 1.63 -12.38
CA LEU A 133 14.54 2.99 -12.83
C LEU A 133 16.03 3.22 -13.08
N HIS A 134 16.88 2.70 -12.20
CA HIS A 134 18.32 2.78 -12.35
C HIS A 134 18.81 2.06 -13.61
N GLN A 135 18.37 0.81 -13.84
CA GLN A 135 18.74 0.02 -15.01
C GLN A 135 18.25 0.67 -16.31
N VAL A 136 17.01 1.15 -16.35
CA VAL A 136 16.46 1.88 -17.51
C VAL A 136 17.28 3.15 -17.80
N LYS A 137 17.65 3.91 -16.78
CA LYS A 137 18.50 5.09 -16.93
C LYS A 137 19.89 4.74 -17.47
N GLN A 138 20.51 3.67 -16.97
CA GLN A 138 21.81 3.21 -17.49
C GLN A 138 21.71 2.83 -18.98
N GLY A 139 20.70 2.04 -19.36
CA GLY A 139 20.47 1.64 -20.74
C GLY A 139 20.25 2.84 -21.67
N MET A 140 19.46 3.83 -21.25
CA MET A 140 19.23 5.07 -22.00
C MET A 140 20.50 5.92 -22.18
N MET A 141 21.44 5.87 -21.23
CA MET A 141 22.66 6.68 -21.27
C MET A 141 23.87 5.95 -21.88
N SER A 142 23.69 4.70 -22.32
CA SER A 142 24.78 3.80 -22.76
C SER A 142 25.49 4.24 -24.05
N THR A 143 24.77 4.70 -25.06
CA THR A 143 25.32 5.05 -26.38
C THR A 143 24.81 6.41 -26.88
N LEU A 144 25.46 6.98 -27.89
CA LEU A 144 24.98 8.23 -28.52
C LEU A 144 23.55 8.08 -29.07
N ARG A 145 23.26 6.94 -29.72
CA ARG A 145 21.91 6.62 -30.22
C ARG A 145 20.90 6.52 -29.08
N SER A 146 21.25 5.82 -27.99
CA SER A 146 20.37 5.69 -26.82
C SER A 146 20.10 7.05 -26.16
N LYS A 147 21.10 7.94 -26.09
CA LYS A 147 20.95 9.29 -25.53
C LYS A 147 20.01 10.17 -26.37
N ILE A 148 20.09 10.07 -27.69
CA ILE A 148 19.14 10.76 -28.59
C ILE A 148 17.73 10.23 -28.36
N GLY A 149 17.56 8.90 -28.31
CA GLY A 149 16.28 8.28 -27.99
C GLY A 149 15.75 8.71 -26.62
N ALA A 150 16.62 8.75 -25.60
CA ALA A 150 16.30 9.21 -24.25
C ALA A 150 15.78 10.65 -24.24
N LEU A 151 16.41 11.55 -25.01
CA LEU A 151 15.96 12.94 -25.10
C LEU A 151 14.53 13.04 -25.66
N LEU A 152 14.20 12.24 -26.67
CA LEU A 152 12.88 12.20 -27.29
C LEU A 152 11.80 11.66 -26.33
N VAL A 153 12.11 10.57 -25.60
CA VAL A 153 11.13 9.94 -24.70
C VAL A 153 11.07 10.58 -23.31
N LYS A 154 12.07 11.38 -22.92
CA LYS A 154 12.20 11.97 -21.59
C LYS A 154 10.93 12.65 -21.08
N PRO A 155 10.19 13.48 -21.85
CA PRO A 155 8.98 14.13 -21.34
C PRO A 155 7.87 13.13 -21.00
N ALA A 156 7.62 12.16 -21.89
CA ALA A 156 6.61 11.13 -21.70
C ALA A 156 7.00 10.20 -20.54
N LEU A 157 8.24 9.72 -20.53
CA LEU A 157 8.74 8.85 -19.47
C LEU A 157 8.73 9.56 -18.11
N LYS A 158 9.13 10.83 -18.04
CA LYS A 158 9.06 11.61 -16.79
C LYS A 158 7.62 11.72 -16.28
N LYS A 159 6.64 11.96 -17.18
CA LYS A 159 5.22 12.03 -16.80
C LYS A 159 4.71 10.70 -16.25
N THR A 160 5.02 9.58 -16.92
CA THR A 160 4.61 8.25 -16.48
C THR A 160 5.28 7.82 -15.18
N LEU A 161 6.59 8.01 -15.06
CA LEU A 161 7.31 7.66 -13.83
C LEU A 161 6.89 8.52 -12.64
N LYS A 162 6.39 9.73 -12.90
CA LYS A 162 5.86 10.61 -11.86
C LYS A 162 4.67 9.98 -11.13
N SER A 163 3.80 9.20 -11.79
CA SER A 163 2.66 8.56 -11.12
C SER A 163 3.05 7.40 -10.19
N PHE A 164 4.26 6.84 -10.38
CA PHE A 164 4.83 5.77 -9.56
C PHE A 164 5.80 6.27 -8.48
N ASP A 165 5.93 7.59 -8.35
CA ASP A 165 6.77 8.19 -7.31
C ASP A 165 6.02 8.18 -5.98
N THR A 166 6.43 7.26 -5.09
CA THR A 166 5.85 7.09 -3.75
C THR A 166 5.95 8.34 -2.88
N SER A 167 6.89 9.26 -3.18
CA SER A 167 7.05 10.50 -2.42
C SER A 167 5.89 11.49 -2.60
N GLN A 168 5.06 11.32 -3.63
CA GLN A 168 3.95 12.23 -3.92
C GLN A 168 2.74 12.06 -3.01
N TYR A 169 2.57 10.88 -2.44
CA TYR A 169 1.44 10.58 -1.57
C TYR A 169 1.73 10.91 -0.10
N GLY A 170 2.82 11.64 0.16
CA GLY A 170 3.17 12.12 1.49
C GLY A 170 3.71 11.01 2.40
N GLY A 171 3.61 11.23 3.72
CA GLY A 171 3.95 10.21 4.70
C GLY A 171 2.82 9.20 4.91
N ALA A 172 3.13 8.09 5.56
CA ALA A 172 2.17 7.05 5.91
C ALA A 172 1.32 7.48 7.13
N PRO A 173 -0.01 7.61 7.00
CA PRO A 173 -0.87 7.89 8.15
C PRO A 173 -0.88 6.71 9.15
N LEU A 174 -0.96 7.05 10.43
CA LEU A 174 -1.32 6.12 11.51
C LEU A 174 -2.82 6.22 11.75
N LEU A 175 -3.58 5.25 11.24
CA LEU A 175 -5.04 5.26 11.34
C LEU A 175 -5.53 4.86 12.73
N GLY A 176 -6.71 5.34 13.13
CA GLY A 176 -7.33 4.96 14.40
C GLY A 176 -6.83 5.74 15.63
N LEU A 177 -6.11 6.84 15.43
CA LEU A 177 -5.71 7.79 16.48
C LEU A 177 -6.72 8.94 16.62
N ASN A 178 -6.80 9.57 17.81
CA ASN A 178 -7.70 10.71 18.06
C ASN A 178 -7.27 12.01 17.35
N GLY A 179 -6.15 11.98 16.64
CA GLY A 179 -5.64 13.09 15.85
C GLY A 179 -4.84 12.56 14.66
N LEU A 180 -4.67 13.41 13.64
CA LEU A 180 -3.89 13.06 12.46
C LEU A 180 -2.41 12.94 12.84
N VAL A 181 -1.86 11.73 12.68
CA VAL A 181 -0.43 11.47 12.80
C VAL A 181 0.05 10.84 11.51
N VAL A 182 1.05 11.46 10.89
CA VAL A 182 1.62 11.02 9.61
C VAL A 182 3.11 10.79 9.80
N LYS A 183 3.58 9.59 9.45
CA LYS A 183 4.99 9.24 9.45
C LYS A 183 5.57 9.53 8.07
N THR A 184 6.39 10.56 7.94
CA THR A 184 7.13 10.85 6.71
C THR A 184 8.32 9.91 6.54
N HIS A 185 8.75 9.71 5.30
CA HIS A 185 9.99 8.99 5.03
C HIS A 185 11.19 9.81 5.51
N GLY A 186 12.22 9.15 6.05
CA GLY A 186 13.44 9.83 6.50
C GLY A 186 14.21 10.57 5.40
N SER A 187 13.90 10.28 4.13
CA SER A 187 14.46 10.92 2.94
C SER A 187 13.49 11.90 2.26
N SER A 188 12.34 12.22 2.87
CA SER A 188 11.36 13.15 2.31
C SER A 188 11.99 14.53 2.09
N LYS A 189 11.89 15.04 0.86
CA LYS A 189 12.31 16.39 0.48
C LYS A 189 11.10 17.31 0.44
N ALA A 190 11.31 18.60 0.70
CA ALA A 190 10.29 19.60 0.45
C ALA A 190 9.89 19.55 -1.04
N VAL A 191 8.59 19.54 -1.31
CA VAL A 191 8.05 19.72 -2.65
C VAL A 191 7.82 21.23 -2.80
N GLU A 192 8.78 21.94 -3.40
CA GLU A 192 8.59 23.31 -3.90
C GLU A 192 7.92 23.31 -5.28
#